data_AF-A0AA35Y1I1-F1
#
_entry.id   AF-A0AA35Y1I1-F1
#
_cell.length_a   1.000
_cell.length_b   1.000
_cell.length_c   1.000
_cell.angle_alpha   90.00
_cell.angle_beta   90.00
_cell.angle_gamma   90.00
#
_symmetry.space_group_name_H-M   'P 1'
#
loop_
_entity.id
_entity.type
_entity.pdbx_description
1 polymer ?
#
loop_
_entity_poly.entity_id
_entity_poly.type
_entity_poly.pdbx_seq_one_letter_code
_entity_poly.pdbx_strand_id
1 'polypeptide(L)'
;MPRQGGKKGDNAPRPILLRREEVQAAPHHGGAWKIAYADFVTAMMAFFLVMWLINAVTEDKRRGIASFFNPLAEDTVQPVNTMLPVDPAPLSRTQASGKRDKSETNLTENISESQSQSSPVSGRPTDLMVQAAKADRAPLHDDTQRPSSKEVVGHPAGSKRVTPGDASSAGASAARDRSVRAQAEAVRQEINHVLEQNPALRATIGQVRVSTGSDEIRISIEDNDRQPMFARGSIALDPHAIGLLKSIAPVIIAMPGELSIAGYTDAAAYRPGQINNWTLSAMRADAARETLVKAGFPDWRLRSVTGHAEHELANPEQPLAAGNRRIVLTMIRKIEPDPVPASSLPTSNVK
;
A
#
# COMPACT_ATOMS: atom_id res chain seq x y z
N MET A 1 -84.36 15.64 57.17
CA MET A 1 -83.18 15.81 58.05
C MET A 1 -83.02 14.55 58.88
N PRO A 2 -81.83 13.93 59.00
CA PRO A 2 -80.64 14.06 58.14
C PRO A 2 -80.91 13.34 56.78
N ARG A 3 -80.06 12.60 56.03
CA ARG A 3 -78.61 12.28 56.07
C ARG A 3 -78.08 12.07 54.63
N GLN A 4 -76.83 11.62 54.48
CA GLN A 4 -76.11 11.42 53.21
C GLN A 4 -76.10 9.96 52.71
N GLY A 5 -75.86 9.77 51.41
CA GLY A 5 -75.53 8.48 50.78
C GLY A 5 -75.24 8.67 49.28
N GLY A 6 -73.97 8.80 48.90
CA GLY A 6 -73.58 9.24 47.55
C GLY A 6 -73.60 8.15 46.46
N LYS A 7 -73.63 8.58 45.20
CA LYS A 7 -73.30 7.74 44.02
C LYS A 7 -72.10 8.33 43.27
N LYS A 8 -71.34 7.44 42.62
CA LYS A 8 -70.10 7.74 41.91
C LYS A 8 -70.35 8.69 40.72
N GLY A 9 -69.37 9.53 40.41
CA GLY A 9 -69.26 10.15 39.08
C GLY A 9 -68.45 9.24 38.15
N ASP A 10 -69.02 8.88 37.01
CA ASP A 10 -68.39 7.98 36.03
C ASP A 10 -67.35 8.72 35.18
N ASN A 11 -66.13 8.84 35.70
CA ASN A 11 -64.99 9.39 34.96
C ASN A 11 -64.33 8.32 34.08
N ALA A 12 -65.05 7.84 33.06
CA ALA A 12 -64.51 6.94 32.05
C ALA A 12 -63.71 7.76 31.00
N PRO A 13 -62.39 7.53 30.82
CA PRO A 13 -61.62 8.25 29.82
C PRO A 13 -62.07 7.87 28.42
N ARG A 14 -62.50 8.86 27.63
CA ARG A 14 -62.91 8.66 26.24
C ARG A 14 -61.67 8.30 25.40
N PRO A 15 -61.63 7.18 24.66
CA PRO A 15 -60.47 6.81 23.87
C PRO A 15 -60.27 7.81 22.73
N ILE A 16 -59.12 8.49 22.71
CA ILE A 16 -58.74 9.41 21.63
C ILE A 16 -58.27 8.57 20.44
N LEU A 17 -59.05 8.58 19.36
CA LEU A 17 -58.74 7.87 18.13
C LEU A 17 -57.72 8.66 17.30
N LEU A 18 -56.43 8.42 17.52
CA LEU A 18 -55.38 8.91 16.63
C LEU A 18 -55.40 8.09 15.32
N ARG A 19 -56.03 8.61 14.26
CA ARG A 19 -55.78 8.14 12.89
C ARG A 19 -54.34 8.52 12.52
N ARG A 20 -53.39 7.61 12.76
CA ARG A 20 -52.08 7.66 12.13
C ARG A 20 -52.25 7.25 10.66
N GLU A 21 -52.25 8.23 9.77
CA GLU A 21 -52.20 7.99 8.33
C GLU A 21 -50.77 7.55 7.98
N GLU A 22 -50.56 6.24 7.94
CA GLU A 22 -49.28 5.67 7.56
C GLU A 22 -49.12 5.81 6.04
N VAL A 23 -48.35 6.81 5.63
CA VAL A 23 -47.92 6.98 4.23
C VAL A 23 -47.05 5.79 3.86
N GLN A 24 -47.69 4.75 3.32
CA GLN A 24 -46.99 3.61 2.73
C GLN A 24 -46.17 4.13 1.55
N ALA A 25 -44.86 4.19 1.73
CA ALA A 25 -43.93 4.48 0.65
C ALA A 25 -44.17 3.45 -0.46
N ALA A 26 -44.53 3.92 -1.65
CA ALA A 26 -44.95 3.04 -2.74
C ALA A 26 -43.87 1.96 -3.02
N PRO A 27 -44.23 0.67 -3.11
CA PRO A 27 -43.24 -0.39 -3.22
C PRO A 27 -42.41 -0.22 -4.50
N HIS A 28 -41.10 0.03 -4.34
CA HIS A 28 -40.14 0.35 -5.42
C HIS A 28 -39.79 -0.84 -6.35
N HIS A 29 -40.74 -1.73 -6.63
CA HIS A 29 -40.55 -2.92 -7.46
C HIS A 29 -40.44 -2.62 -8.97
N GLY A 30 -40.78 -1.40 -9.41
CA GLY A 30 -40.67 -0.97 -10.81
C GLY A 30 -39.24 -0.73 -11.33
N GLY A 31 -38.21 -0.87 -10.49
CA GLY A 31 -36.80 -0.64 -10.84
C GLY A 31 -35.99 -1.92 -11.13
N ALA A 32 -36.21 -3.00 -10.38
CA ALA A 32 -35.31 -4.17 -10.38
C ALA A 32 -35.16 -4.85 -11.75
N TRP A 33 -36.25 -4.96 -12.51
CA TRP A 33 -36.23 -5.57 -13.85
C TRP A 33 -35.37 -4.79 -14.85
N LYS A 34 -35.18 -3.48 -14.64
CA LYS A 34 -34.34 -2.63 -15.51
C LYS A 34 -32.85 -2.86 -15.26
N ILE A 35 -32.47 -3.24 -14.04
CA ILE A 35 -31.10 -3.62 -13.68
C ILE A 35 -30.76 -4.94 -14.40
N ALA A 36 -31.60 -5.97 -14.23
CA ALA A 36 -31.44 -7.25 -14.92
C ALA A 36 -31.43 -7.12 -16.46
N TYR A 37 -32.23 -6.20 -17.02
CA TYR A 37 -32.18 -5.90 -18.46
C TYR A 37 -30.90 -5.17 -18.88
N ALA A 38 -30.39 -4.23 -18.07
CA ALA A 38 -29.13 -3.55 -18.34
C ALA A 38 -27.94 -4.53 -18.32
N ASP A 39 -27.90 -5.44 -17.33
CA ASP A 39 -26.86 -6.48 -17.21
C ASP A 39 -26.91 -7.48 -18.38
N PHE A 40 -28.10 -7.83 -18.87
CA PHE A 40 -28.25 -8.63 -20.09
C PHE A 40 -27.71 -7.90 -21.33
N VAL A 41 -28.02 -6.61 -21.49
CA VAL A 41 -27.55 -5.81 -22.63
C VAL A 41 -26.03 -5.59 -22.57
N THR A 42 -25.44 -5.35 -21.40
CA THR A 42 -23.97 -5.22 -21.28
C THR A 42 -23.24 -6.53 -21.49
N ALA A 43 -23.80 -7.68 -21.06
CA ALA A 43 -23.26 -9.00 -21.37
C ALA A 43 -23.26 -9.28 -22.89
N MET A 44 -24.37 -8.97 -23.57
CA MET A 44 -24.46 -9.09 -25.04
C MET A 44 -23.52 -8.13 -25.77
N MET A 45 -23.35 -6.90 -25.28
CA MET A 45 -22.39 -5.93 -25.81
C MET A 45 -20.94 -6.41 -25.64
N ALA A 46 -20.57 -6.94 -24.47
CA ALA A 46 -19.24 -7.48 -24.21
C ALA A 46 -18.94 -8.69 -25.11
N PHE A 47 -19.90 -9.61 -25.27
CA PHE A 47 -19.78 -10.74 -26.19
C PHE A 47 -19.60 -10.28 -27.65
N PHE A 48 -20.38 -9.29 -28.09
CA PHE A 48 -20.23 -8.72 -29.42
C PHE A 48 -18.85 -8.08 -29.63
N LEU A 49 -18.35 -7.30 -28.66
CA LEU A 49 -17.02 -6.68 -28.75
C LEU A 49 -15.88 -7.70 -28.80
N VAL A 50 -15.98 -8.81 -28.05
CA VAL A 50 -15.01 -9.92 -28.11
C VAL A 50 -15.05 -10.61 -29.47
N MET A 51 -16.24 -10.96 -29.98
CA MET A 51 -16.39 -11.63 -31.28
C MET A 51 -15.98 -10.73 -32.45
N TRP A 52 -16.28 -9.43 -32.37
CA TRP A 52 -15.85 -8.41 -33.31
C TRP A 52 -14.32 -8.26 -33.31
N LEU A 53 -13.69 -8.23 -32.12
CA LEU A 53 -12.23 -8.17 -32.01
C LEU A 53 -11.56 -9.42 -32.59
N ILE A 54 -12.11 -10.61 -32.36
CA ILE A 54 -11.59 -11.87 -32.94
C ILE A 54 -11.65 -11.87 -34.47
N ASN A 55 -12.67 -11.26 -35.08
CA ASN A 55 -12.80 -11.17 -36.54
C ASN A 55 -12.06 -9.96 -37.15
N ALA A 56 -11.77 -8.92 -36.37
CA ALA A 56 -11.02 -7.74 -36.81
C ALA A 56 -9.48 -7.89 -36.67
N VAL A 57 -9.01 -8.93 -36.00
CA VAL A 57 -7.59 -9.20 -35.73
C VAL A 57 -7.09 -10.33 -36.64
N THR A 58 -6.10 -10.02 -37.49
CA THR A 58 -5.45 -11.01 -38.36
C THR A 58 -4.68 -12.06 -37.54
N GLU A 59 -4.53 -13.27 -38.09
CA GLU A 59 -3.97 -14.43 -37.39
C GLU A 59 -2.61 -14.16 -36.74
N ASP A 60 -1.72 -13.41 -37.41
CA ASP A 60 -0.39 -13.07 -36.90
C ASP A 60 -0.45 -12.21 -35.63
N LYS A 61 -1.43 -11.29 -35.56
CA LYS A 61 -1.68 -10.46 -34.37
C LYS A 61 -2.31 -11.28 -33.25
N ARG A 62 -3.14 -12.28 -33.57
CA ARG A 62 -3.70 -13.22 -32.59
C ARG A 62 -2.59 -14.05 -31.93
N ARG A 63 -1.62 -14.53 -32.71
CA ARG A 63 -0.41 -15.22 -32.21
C ARG A 63 0.43 -14.32 -31.29
N GLY A 64 0.69 -13.07 -31.69
CA GLY A 64 1.42 -12.10 -30.87
C GLY A 64 0.77 -11.72 -29.53
N ILE A 65 -0.55 -11.92 -29.39
CA ILE A 65 -1.26 -11.78 -28.11
C ILE A 65 -1.23 -13.11 -27.33
N ALA A 66 -1.35 -14.25 -28.01
CA ALA A 66 -1.30 -15.56 -27.37
C ALA A 66 0.04 -15.83 -26.65
N SER A 67 1.18 -15.45 -27.26
CA SER A 67 2.51 -15.60 -26.66
C SER A 67 2.72 -14.73 -25.41
N PHE A 68 2.03 -13.59 -25.30
CA PHE A 68 2.04 -12.74 -24.09
C PHE A 68 1.30 -13.41 -22.91
N PHE A 69 0.22 -14.15 -23.18
CA PHE A 69 -0.59 -14.81 -22.14
C PHE A 69 -0.19 -16.27 -21.86
N ASN A 70 0.57 -16.92 -22.74
CA ASN A 70 1.09 -18.28 -22.52
C ASN A 70 2.56 -18.40 -22.97
N PRO A 71 3.52 -17.86 -22.21
CA PRO A 71 4.94 -17.81 -22.57
C PRO A 71 5.67 -19.16 -22.49
N LEU A 72 4.95 -20.27 -22.32
CA LEU A 72 5.51 -21.63 -22.17
C LEU A 72 4.99 -22.63 -23.22
N ALA A 73 4.18 -22.19 -24.20
CA ALA A 73 3.49 -23.09 -25.13
C ALA A 73 4.17 -23.32 -26.50
N GLU A 74 5.14 -22.49 -26.90
CA GLU A 74 5.84 -22.62 -28.19
C GLU A 74 7.36 -22.79 -27.98
N ASP A 75 7.76 -23.97 -27.46
CA ASP A 75 9.17 -24.39 -27.40
C ASP A 75 9.64 -24.88 -28.79
N THR A 76 9.57 -24.01 -29.80
CA THR A 76 9.94 -24.29 -31.19
C THR A 76 10.67 -23.10 -31.79
N VAL A 77 12.00 -23.24 -31.87
CA VAL A 77 12.95 -22.16 -32.14
C VAL A 77 12.83 -21.56 -33.54
N GLN A 78 12.62 -20.25 -33.64
CA GLN A 78 13.23 -19.41 -34.69
C GLN A 78 13.61 -18.01 -34.15
N PRO A 79 14.84 -17.52 -34.39
CA PRO A 79 15.27 -16.20 -33.91
C PRO A 79 14.82 -15.08 -34.85
N VAL A 80 13.62 -14.51 -34.61
CA VAL A 80 13.12 -13.35 -35.34
C VAL A 80 13.83 -12.07 -34.86
N ASN A 81 14.98 -11.78 -35.48
CA ASN A 81 15.62 -10.46 -35.41
C ASN A 81 14.76 -9.44 -36.17
N THR A 82 13.75 -8.86 -35.51
CA THR A 82 12.98 -7.74 -36.06
C THR A 82 12.57 -6.78 -34.95
N MET A 83 13.42 -5.79 -34.68
CA MET A 83 12.94 -4.50 -34.17
C MET A 83 11.94 -3.94 -35.19
N LEU A 84 10.74 -3.59 -34.74
CA LEU A 84 9.79 -2.83 -35.55
C LEU A 84 10.32 -1.40 -35.75
N PRO A 85 10.57 -0.95 -37.00
CA PRO A 85 10.76 0.47 -37.26
C PRO A 85 9.43 1.20 -37.02
N VAL A 86 9.48 2.27 -36.23
CA VAL A 86 8.35 3.20 -36.11
C VAL A 86 8.64 4.36 -37.06
N ASP A 87 8.08 4.32 -38.27
CA ASP A 87 8.26 5.37 -39.27
C ASP A 87 7.39 6.60 -38.97
N PRO A 88 7.96 7.78 -38.64
CA PRO A 88 7.21 9.03 -38.67
C PRO A 88 7.06 9.50 -40.13
N ALA A 89 5.82 9.70 -40.58
CA ALA A 89 5.52 10.01 -41.98
C ALA A 89 6.15 11.35 -42.44
N PRO A 90 6.97 11.36 -43.53
CA PRO A 90 7.50 12.59 -44.11
C PRO A 90 6.63 13.11 -45.25
N LEU A 91 6.20 14.38 -45.17
CA LEU A 91 5.60 15.10 -46.29
C LEU A 91 6.68 15.62 -47.26
N SER A 92 6.56 15.23 -48.53
CA SER A 92 7.02 15.96 -49.73
C SER A 92 8.49 16.44 -49.80
N ARG A 93 9.34 15.66 -50.50
CA ARG A 93 10.23 16.24 -51.52
C ARG A 93 10.60 15.27 -52.66
N THR A 94 10.51 15.78 -53.88
CA THR A 94 10.90 15.09 -55.13
C THR A 94 12.41 15.00 -55.29
N GLN A 95 12.95 13.84 -55.70
CA GLN A 95 13.91 13.78 -56.83
C GLN A 95 14.20 12.36 -57.34
N ALA A 96 14.88 12.31 -58.50
CA ALA A 96 14.88 11.20 -59.44
C ALA A 96 15.89 10.07 -59.16
N SER A 97 15.47 8.85 -59.51
CA SER A 97 16.20 7.87 -60.33
C SER A 97 17.74 8.01 -60.46
N GLY A 98 18.48 7.09 -59.83
CA GLY A 98 19.89 6.80 -60.13
C GLY A 98 20.16 5.29 -60.12
N LYS A 99 20.77 4.76 -61.20
CA LYS A 99 21.03 3.31 -61.40
C LYS A 99 22.49 3.05 -61.77
N ARG A 100 23.18 2.23 -60.95
CA ARG A 100 24.50 1.54 -61.10
C ARG A 100 25.14 1.36 -59.71
N ASP A 101 26.04 0.42 -59.44
CA ASP A 101 26.24 -0.94 -59.99
C ASP A 101 27.06 -1.78 -58.97
N LYS A 102 27.39 -3.04 -59.29
CA LYS A 102 28.20 -3.91 -58.42
C LYS A 102 29.70 -3.56 -58.40
N SER A 103 30.33 -3.72 -57.24
CA SER A 103 31.72 -4.19 -57.13
C SER A 103 32.04 -4.74 -55.73
N GLU A 104 32.55 -5.97 -55.66
CA GLU A 104 33.16 -6.56 -54.46
C GLU A 104 34.69 -6.37 -54.52
N THR A 105 35.35 -6.11 -53.39
CA THR A 105 36.70 -6.66 -53.11
C THR A 105 37.05 -6.53 -51.63
N ASN A 106 37.86 -7.48 -51.13
CA ASN A 106 38.45 -7.45 -49.78
C ASN A 106 39.88 -6.92 -49.85
N LEU A 107 40.41 -6.35 -48.75
CA LEU A 107 41.56 -6.88 -47.97
C LEU A 107 42.27 -5.84 -47.06
N THR A 108 42.82 -6.37 -45.95
CA THR A 108 43.98 -5.88 -45.15
C THR A 108 44.00 -4.48 -44.52
N GLU A 109 44.00 -4.49 -43.19
CA GLU A 109 45.02 -3.89 -42.29
C GLU A 109 45.78 -2.61 -42.70
N ASN A 110 45.76 -1.62 -41.81
CA ASN A 110 47.04 -1.22 -41.17
C ASN A 110 46.84 -0.57 -39.78
N ILE A 111 47.93 -0.50 -39.01
CA ILE A 111 48.02 0.10 -37.68
C ILE A 111 48.71 1.47 -37.78
N SER A 112 48.23 2.48 -37.06
CA SER A 112 49.10 3.54 -36.54
C SER A 112 48.48 4.25 -35.33
N GLU A 113 49.28 4.44 -34.29
CA GLU A 113 48.98 5.37 -33.20
C GLU A 113 49.29 6.82 -33.63
N SER A 114 48.72 7.81 -32.94
CA SER A 114 49.31 9.15 -32.80
C SER A 114 48.74 9.94 -31.60
N GLN A 115 49.65 10.33 -30.72
CA GLN A 115 49.54 11.40 -29.71
C GLN A 115 49.61 12.78 -30.43
N SER A 116 49.29 13.98 -29.89
CA SER A 116 48.70 14.48 -28.63
C SER A 116 48.42 16.01 -28.76
N GLN A 117 48.15 16.73 -27.65
CA GLN A 117 48.25 18.21 -27.45
C GLN A 117 47.12 19.12 -28.05
N SER A 118 46.96 20.38 -27.62
CA SER A 118 46.53 20.88 -26.27
C SER A 118 46.32 22.41 -26.18
N SER A 119 45.16 22.88 -25.67
CA SER A 119 44.95 24.16 -24.91
C SER A 119 45.18 25.52 -25.65
N PRO A 120 44.93 26.73 -25.06
CA PRO A 120 44.04 27.20 -23.95
C PRO A 120 43.17 28.47 -24.33
N VAL A 121 42.76 29.30 -23.34
CA VAL A 121 42.24 30.72 -23.41
C VAL A 121 40.72 30.85 -23.72
N SER A 122 39.80 31.44 -22.90
CA SER A 122 39.70 32.65 -22.03
C SER A 122 39.37 33.97 -22.77
N GLY A 123 38.43 34.83 -22.40
CA GLY A 123 37.40 34.81 -21.34
C GLY A 123 36.77 36.20 -21.07
N ARG A 124 35.63 36.26 -20.33
CA ARG A 124 34.90 37.48 -19.86
C ARG A 124 34.21 38.33 -20.98
N PRO A 125 33.49 39.46 -20.68
CA PRO A 125 32.09 39.38 -20.22
C PRO A 125 31.14 40.40 -20.90
N THR A 126 29.84 40.32 -20.61
CA THR A 126 28.95 41.50 -20.68
C THR A 126 27.72 41.31 -19.78
N ASP A 127 27.32 42.39 -19.13
CA ASP A 127 26.08 42.55 -18.36
C ASP A 127 25.32 43.74 -18.96
N LEU A 128 23.99 43.73 -18.93
CA LEU A 128 23.08 44.91 -18.96
C LEU A 128 21.59 44.49 -19.03
N MET A 129 20.98 44.35 -17.84
CA MET A 129 19.72 44.98 -17.42
C MET A 129 18.47 45.07 -18.35
N VAL A 130 17.33 44.58 -17.82
CA VAL A 130 16.01 45.29 -17.73
C VAL A 130 15.23 45.51 -19.06
N GLN A 131 13.95 45.09 -19.24
CA GLN A 131 12.78 45.44 -18.41
C GLN A 131 11.52 44.57 -18.69
N ALA A 132 10.50 44.72 -17.83
CA ALA A 132 9.05 44.52 -18.06
C ALA A 132 8.50 43.11 -18.42
N ALA A 133 7.85 42.48 -17.43
CA ALA A 133 6.87 41.41 -17.65
C ALA A 133 5.44 41.97 -17.77
N LYS A 134 4.49 41.16 -18.26
CA LYS A 134 3.04 41.44 -18.19
C LYS A 134 2.20 40.15 -18.28
N ALA A 135 1.04 40.16 -17.62
CA ALA A 135 -0.01 39.13 -17.61
C ALA A 135 0.36 37.75 -16.96
N ASP A 136 -0.50 37.11 -16.15
CA ASP A 136 -1.64 37.67 -15.40
C ASP A 136 -2.06 36.75 -14.23
N ARG A 137 -2.33 37.34 -13.05
CA ARG A 137 -3.31 36.92 -12.02
C ARG A 137 -3.13 37.71 -10.71
N ALA A 138 -4.23 38.26 -10.21
CA ALA A 138 -4.26 39.05 -8.98
C ALA A 138 -4.54 38.18 -7.72
N PRO A 139 -4.10 38.62 -6.51
CA PRO A 139 -4.37 37.95 -5.24
C PRO A 139 -5.69 38.42 -4.59
N LEU A 140 -6.09 37.74 -3.51
CA LEU A 140 -6.93 38.33 -2.46
C LEU A 140 -6.49 37.81 -1.07
N HIS A 141 -6.87 38.51 -0.01
CA HIS A 141 -6.13 38.54 1.25
C HIS A 141 -6.55 37.51 2.32
N ASP A 142 -5.62 37.30 3.25
CA ASP A 142 -5.80 36.74 4.59
C ASP A 142 -6.43 37.78 5.56
N ASP A 143 -6.48 37.45 6.86
CA ASP A 143 -6.96 38.23 8.00
C ASP A 143 -8.48 38.44 8.12
N THR A 144 -9.09 37.74 9.09
CA THR A 144 -10.05 38.38 10.01
C THR A 144 -9.96 37.72 11.39
N GLN A 145 -9.72 38.51 12.44
CA GLN A 145 -9.55 37.96 13.79
C GLN A 145 -10.84 37.37 14.38
N ARG A 146 -10.63 36.32 15.18
CA ARG A 146 -11.55 35.79 16.19
C ARG A 146 -12.00 36.88 17.19
N PRO A 147 -13.29 37.25 17.25
CA PRO A 147 -13.83 38.04 18.35
C PRO A 147 -14.17 37.15 19.56
N SER A 148 -14.17 37.74 20.75
CA SER A 148 -14.64 37.10 21.99
C SER A 148 -16.09 37.50 22.28
N SER A 149 -16.94 36.54 22.64
CA SER A 149 -18.31 36.79 23.13
C SER A 149 -18.57 36.07 24.45
N LYS A 150 -19.07 36.86 25.40
CA LYS A 150 -19.21 36.62 26.85
C LYS A 150 -20.13 35.45 27.23
N GLU A 151 -20.00 35.04 28.48
CA GLU A 151 -20.90 34.10 29.19
C GLU A 151 -22.38 34.51 29.14
N VAL A 152 -23.26 33.51 29.08
CA VAL A 152 -24.64 33.60 29.59
C VAL A 152 -24.92 32.33 30.42
N VAL A 153 -25.63 32.50 31.53
CA VAL A 153 -25.77 31.52 32.61
C VAL A 153 -26.78 30.41 32.31
N GLY A 154 -26.32 29.16 32.40
CA GLY A 154 -26.98 27.99 33.02
C GLY A 154 -28.38 27.54 32.59
N HIS A 155 -28.56 26.22 32.42
CA HIS A 155 -29.49 25.35 33.19
C HIS A 155 -29.15 23.85 32.90
N PRO A 156 -29.60 22.87 33.71
CA PRO A 156 -28.71 21.75 34.07
C PRO A 156 -28.92 20.39 33.38
N ALA A 157 -27.84 19.59 33.42
CA ALA A 157 -27.87 18.15 33.66
C ALA A 157 -28.78 17.25 32.79
N GLY A 158 -28.66 17.36 31.47
CA GLY A 158 -29.00 16.25 30.57
C GLY A 158 -28.07 15.05 30.82
N SER A 159 -28.43 14.17 31.75
CA SER A 159 -27.61 13.02 32.12
C SER A 159 -27.42 12.07 30.92
N LYS A 160 -26.21 12.05 30.35
CA LYS A 160 -25.79 10.98 29.44
C LYS A 160 -25.78 9.68 30.25
N ARG A 161 -26.83 8.88 30.07
CA ARG A 161 -26.94 7.52 30.60
C ARG A 161 -25.93 6.62 29.90
N VAL A 162 -24.67 6.67 30.36
CA VAL A 162 -23.62 5.71 30.01
C VAL A 162 -24.21 4.32 30.20
N THR A 163 -24.25 3.52 29.14
CA THR A 163 -24.75 2.15 29.27
C THR A 163 -23.66 1.32 29.96
N PRO A 164 -23.99 0.28 30.74
CA PRO A 164 -22.97 -0.52 31.42
C PRO A 164 -21.93 -1.15 30.47
N GLY A 165 -22.23 -1.28 29.17
CA GLY A 165 -21.29 -1.76 28.17
C GLY A 165 -20.19 -0.76 27.80
N ASP A 166 -20.50 0.54 27.75
CA ASP A 166 -19.57 1.58 27.25
C ASP A 166 -18.35 1.76 28.17
N ALA A 167 -18.56 1.64 29.49
CA ALA A 167 -17.48 1.70 30.47
C ALA A 167 -16.62 0.43 30.46
N SER A 168 -17.23 -0.74 30.16
CA SER A 168 -16.54 -2.02 30.12
C SER A 168 -15.64 -2.16 28.89
N SER A 169 -16.14 -1.77 27.70
CA SER A 169 -15.37 -1.82 26.45
C SER A 169 -14.16 -0.88 26.46
N ALA A 170 -14.33 0.36 26.95
CA ALA A 170 -13.24 1.31 27.12
C ALA A 170 -12.15 0.80 28.10
N GLY A 171 -12.57 0.22 29.23
CA GLY A 171 -11.65 -0.40 30.20
C GLY A 171 -10.87 -1.58 29.61
N ALA A 172 -11.54 -2.45 28.84
CA ALA A 172 -10.92 -3.58 28.16
C ALA A 172 -9.90 -3.13 27.09
N SER A 173 -10.24 -2.11 26.29
CA SER A 173 -9.30 -1.55 25.30
C SER A 173 -8.05 -0.99 25.98
N ALA A 174 -8.20 -0.18 27.03
CA ALA A 174 -7.07 0.39 27.77
C ALA A 174 -6.20 -0.67 28.48
N ALA A 175 -6.76 -1.84 28.82
CA ALA A 175 -6.00 -2.99 29.32
C ALA A 175 -5.24 -3.71 28.20
N ARG A 176 -5.88 -3.92 27.03
CA ARG A 176 -5.27 -4.52 25.84
C ARG A 176 -4.07 -3.67 25.36
N ASP A 177 -4.23 -2.35 25.25
CA ASP A 177 -3.16 -1.38 24.94
C ASP A 177 -1.93 -1.52 25.84
N ARG A 178 -2.14 -1.60 27.16
CA ARG A 178 -1.05 -1.76 28.13
C ARG A 178 -0.32 -3.08 27.97
N SER A 179 -1.05 -4.16 27.66
CA SER A 179 -0.43 -5.48 27.38
C SER A 179 0.45 -5.45 26.14
N VAL A 180 0.03 -4.81 25.05
CA VAL A 180 0.83 -4.67 23.81
C VAL A 180 2.11 -3.90 24.08
N ARG A 181 2.03 -2.79 24.81
CA ARG A 181 3.20 -1.96 25.15
C ARG A 181 4.19 -2.68 26.05
N ALA A 182 3.71 -3.42 27.06
CA ALA A 182 4.58 -4.23 27.91
C ALA A 182 5.25 -5.38 27.13
N GLN A 183 4.50 -6.04 26.24
CA GLN A 183 5.02 -7.12 25.40
C GLN A 183 6.06 -6.61 24.38
N ALA A 184 5.79 -5.49 23.70
CA ALA A 184 6.71 -4.89 22.75
C ALA A 184 8.00 -4.36 23.42
N GLU A 185 7.90 -3.84 24.65
CA GLU A 185 9.07 -3.46 25.44
C GLU A 185 9.92 -4.69 25.82
N ALA A 186 9.30 -5.79 26.23
CA ALA A 186 10.01 -7.04 26.47
C ALA A 186 10.68 -7.59 25.19
N VAL A 187 10.00 -7.56 24.05
CA VAL A 187 10.57 -7.93 22.74
C VAL A 187 11.74 -7.01 22.35
N ARG A 188 11.66 -5.71 22.63
CA ARG A 188 12.74 -4.74 22.40
C ARG A 188 13.97 -5.06 23.25
N GLN A 189 13.77 -5.41 24.52
CA GLN A 189 14.84 -5.81 25.43
C GLN A 189 15.48 -7.13 25.02
N GLU A 190 14.68 -8.14 24.66
CA GLU A 190 15.17 -9.45 24.21
C GLU A 190 15.96 -9.35 22.89
N ILE A 191 15.45 -8.62 21.90
CA ILE A 191 16.19 -8.37 20.64
C ILE A 191 17.52 -7.68 20.93
N ASN A 192 17.53 -6.61 21.73
CA ASN A 192 18.78 -5.94 22.09
C ASN A 192 19.75 -6.90 22.79
N HIS A 193 19.28 -7.72 23.72
CA HIS A 193 20.10 -8.69 24.43
C HIS A 193 20.75 -9.72 23.49
N VAL A 194 19.99 -10.30 22.57
CA VAL A 194 20.51 -11.26 21.57
C VAL A 194 21.52 -10.61 20.62
N LEU A 195 21.34 -9.33 20.24
CA LEU A 195 22.29 -8.59 19.41
C LEU A 195 23.55 -8.16 20.18
N GLU A 196 23.43 -7.88 21.48
CA GLU A 196 24.57 -7.62 22.37
C GLU A 196 25.44 -8.86 22.59
N GLN A 197 24.84 -10.06 22.63
CA GLN A 197 25.58 -11.32 22.74
C GLN A 197 26.47 -11.61 21.51
N ASN A 198 26.12 -11.14 20.32
CA ASN A 198 26.87 -11.39 19.08
C ASN A 198 27.72 -10.18 18.67
N PRO A 199 29.07 -10.22 18.81
CA PRO A 199 29.94 -9.08 18.50
C PRO A 199 29.81 -8.56 17.06
N ALA A 200 29.45 -9.41 16.10
CA ALA A 200 29.27 -9.01 14.71
C ALA A 200 27.99 -8.19 14.46
N LEU A 201 26.96 -8.35 15.30
CA LEU A 201 25.64 -7.70 15.12
C LEU A 201 25.46 -6.44 15.98
N ARG A 202 26.33 -6.19 16.97
CA ARG A 202 26.24 -5.03 17.89
C ARG A 202 26.09 -3.69 17.18
N ALA A 203 26.73 -3.52 16.03
CA ALA A 203 26.68 -2.28 15.26
C ALA A 203 25.28 -1.96 14.68
N THR A 204 24.39 -2.96 14.58
CA THR A 204 23.04 -2.81 14.02
C THR A 204 21.94 -2.81 15.06
N ILE A 205 22.25 -2.75 16.36
CA ILE A 205 21.24 -2.45 17.40
C ILE A 205 20.51 -1.13 17.06
N GLY A 206 21.22 -0.13 16.51
CA GLY A 206 20.63 1.12 16.02
C GLY A 206 19.82 1.03 14.71
N GLN A 207 19.89 -0.09 13.98
CA GLN A 207 19.06 -0.34 12.79
C GLN A 207 17.69 -0.93 13.16
N VAL A 208 17.57 -1.57 14.33
CA VAL A 208 16.33 -2.22 14.76
C VAL A 208 15.50 -1.29 15.64
N ARG A 209 14.22 -1.10 15.32
CA ARG A 209 13.27 -0.32 16.13
C ARG A 209 11.98 -1.11 16.34
N VAL A 210 11.58 -1.28 17.59
CA VAL A 210 10.31 -1.93 17.95
C VAL A 210 9.27 -0.86 18.28
N SER A 211 8.08 -0.97 17.70
CA SER A 211 6.93 -0.09 17.97
C SER A 211 5.62 -0.87 18.07
N THR A 212 4.56 -0.19 18.51
CA THR A 212 3.25 -0.77 18.82
C THR A 212 2.13 -0.14 18.00
N GLY A 213 1.31 -0.96 17.35
CA GLY A 213 -0.04 -0.57 16.98
C GLY A 213 -1.05 -0.93 18.08
N SER A 214 -2.34 -0.96 17.74
CA SER A 214 -3.42 -1.34 18.68
C SER A 214 -3.40 -2.82 19.06
N ASP A 215 -3.12 -3.70 18.10
CA ASP A 215 -3.05 -5.17 18.29
C ASP A 215 -1.85 -5.82 17.56
N GLU A 216 -0.88 -4.99 17.13
CA GLU A 216 0.33 -5.42 16.45
C GLU A 216 1.61 -4.97 17.18
N ILE A 217 2.64 -5.81 17.11
CA ILE A 217 4.02 -5.46 17.46
C ILE A 217 4.81 -5.38 16.16
N ARG A 218 5.42 -4.23 15.90
CA ARG A 218 6.09 -3.91 14.64
C ARG A 218 7.59 -3.77 14.85
N ILE A 219 8.38 -4.59 14.17
CA ILE A 219 9.84 -4.57 14.21
C ILE A 219 10.36 -3.95 12.91
N SER A 220 10.69 -2.67 12.99
CA SER A 220 11.55 -1.90 12.08
C SER A 220 12.93 -2.53 11.94
N ILE A 221 13.39 -2.90 10.75
CA ILE A 221 14.82 -3.15 10.47
C ILE A 221 15.23 -2.28 9.28
N GLU A 222 16.07 -1.27 9.54
CA GLU A 222 16.41 -0.21 8.58
C GLU A 222 17.83 -0.33 8.01
N ASP A 223 17.96 0.05 6.73
CA ASP A 223 19.22 0.04 6.01
C ASP A 223 20.16 1.19 6.44
N ASN A 224 21.47 1.00 6.26
CA ASN A 224 22.50 1.96 6.67
C ASN A 224 23.64 2.00 5.65
N ASP A 225 24.06 3.19 5.21
CA ASP A 225 25.09 3.33 4.18
C ASP A 225 26.48 2.78 4.57
N ARG A 226 26.73 2.51 5.87
CA ARG A 226 27.95 1.83 6.36
C ARG A 226 27.83 0.30 6.46
N GLN A 227 26.61 -0.21 6.64
CA GLN A 227 26.31 -1.62 6.91
C GLN A 227 24.94 -1.95 6.32
N PRO A 228 24.85 -2.11 4.99
CA PRO A 228 23.56 -2.21 4.33
C PRO A 228 22.92 -3.60 4.55
N MET A 229 21.60 -3.62 4.69
CA MET A 229 20.79 -4.85 4.67
C MET A 229 20.83 -5.54 3.31
N PHE A 230 20.88 -4.77 2.23
CA PHE A 230 20.83 -5.27 0.85
C PHE A 230 21.90 -4.60 0.00
N ALA A 231 22.51 -5.34 -0.93
CA ALA A 231 23.38 -4.72 -1.91
C ALA A 231 22.62 -3.67 -2.75
N ARG A 232 23.30 -2.58 -3.14
CA ARG A 232 22.67 -1.45 -3.87
C ARG A 232 22.03 -1.93 -5.18
N GLY A 233 20.75 -1.60 -5.37
CA GLY A 233 19.94 -2.06 -6.50
C GLY A 233 19.60 -3.57 -6.50
N SER A 234 19.96 -4.31 -5.47
CA SER A 234 19.80 -5.77 -5.39
C SER A 234 18.71 -6.20 -4.41
N ILE A 235 18.18 -7.39 -4.67
CA ILE A 235 17.29 -8.17 -3.80
C ILE A 235 18.06 -8.99 -2.75
N ALA A 236 19.37 -9.21 -2.97
CA ALA A 236 20.19 -10.05 -2.11
C ALA A 236 20.49 -9.36 -0.78
N LEU A 237 20.18 -10.05 0.31
CA LEU A 237 20.56 -9.68 1.67
C LEU A 237 22.09 -9.80 1.86
N ASP A 238 22.66 -8.86 2.59
CA ASP A 238 24.05 -8.95 3.04
C ASP A 238 24.24 -10.10 4.07
N PRO A 239 25.40 -10.79 4.13
CA PRO A 239 25.68 -11.80 5.15
C PRO A 239 25.43 -11.35 6.59
N HIS A 240 25.69 -10.06 6.91
CA HIS A 240 25.34 -9.47 8.19
C HIS A 240 23.81 -9.48 8.41
N ALA A 241 23.04 -9.04 7.41
CA ALA A 241 21.58 -8.95 7.49
C ALA A 241 20.91 -10.34 7.61
N ILE A 242 21.50 -11.35 6.97
CA ILE A 242 21.12 -12.76 7.15
C ILE A 242 21.36 -13.21 8.59
N GLY A 243 22.49 -12.80 9.20
CA GLY A 243 22.77 -13.02 10.63
C GLY A 243 21.76 -12.33 11.55
N LEU A 244 21.46 -11.05 11.29
CA LEU A 244 20.48 -10.25 12.03
C LEU A 244 19.08 -10.88 12.02
N LEU A 245 18.57 -11.26 10.85
CA LEU A 245 17.27 -11.94 10.72
C LEU A 245 17.24 -13.30 11.42
N LYS A 246 18.33 -14.09 11.33
CA LYS A 246 18.46 -15.37 12.06
C LYS A 246 18.49 -15.20 13.58
N SER A 247 19.15 -14.16 14.09
CA SER A 247 19.16 -13.84 15.52
C SER A 247 17.81 -13.33 16.04
N ILE A 248 17.04 -12.62 15.21
CA ILE A 248 15.70 -12.12 15.58
C ILE A 248 14.63 -13.22 15.48
N ALA A 249 14.80 -14.21 14.60
CA ALA A 249 13.79 -15.24 14.34
C ALA A 249 13.26 -15.98 15.60
N PRO A 250 14.10 -16.44 16.56
CA PRO A 250 13.61 -17.08 17.79
C PRO A 250 12.64 -16.21 18.60
N VAL A 251 12.90 -14.90 18.68
CA VAL A 251 12.05 -13.94 19.40
C VAL A 251 10.67 -13.82 18.72
N ILE A 252 10.66 -13.81 17.38
CA ILE A 252 9.42 -13.75 16.58
C ILE A 252 8.65 -15.09 16.63
N ILE A 253 9.35 -16.23 16.69
CA ILE A 253 8.74 -17.55 16.87
C ILE A 253 8.04 -17.64 18.23
N ALA A 254 8.68 -17.15 19.31
CA ALA A 254 8.14 -17.17 20.67
C ALA A 254 6.90 -16.28 20.88
N MET A 255 6.74 -15.20 20.11
CA MET A 255 5.50 -14.42 20.12
C MET A 255 4.32 -15.22 19.53
N PRO A 256 3.11 -15.19 20.12
CA PRO A 256 1.90 -15.72 19.51
C PRO A 256 1.32 -14.76 18.44
N GLY A 257 0.74 -15.31 17.38
CA GLY A 257 0.11 -14.54 16.30
C GLY A 257 0.61 -14.91 14.90
N GLU A 258 0.25 -14.09 13.92
CA GLU A 258 0.63 -14.23 12.51
C GLU A 258 1.57 -13.09 12.09
N LEU A 259 2.56 -13.41 11.28
CA LEU A 259 3.58 -12.47 10.81
C LEU A 259 3.22 -11.93 9.42
N SER A 260 3.20 -10.60 9.28
CA SER A 260 3.19 -9.90 7.99
C SER A 260 4.58 -9.29 7.75
N ILE A 261 5.09 -9.36 6.52
CA ILE A 261 6.43 -8.87 6.15
C ILE A 261 6.28 -7.82 5.04
N ALA A 262 6.63 -6.56 5.32
CA ALA A 262 6.53 -5.47 4.35
C ALA A 262 7.93 -4.92 4.01
N GLY A 263 8.23 -4.80 2.72
CA GLY A 263 9.45 -4.18 2.20
C GLY A 263 9.21 -2.77 1.68
N TYR A 264 10.19 -1.89 1.90
CA TYR A 264 10.16 -0.48 1.49
C TYR A 264 11.49 -0.07 0.84
N THR A 265 11.45 0.94 -0.01
CA THR A 265 12.62 1.56 -0.65
C THR A 265 12.70 3.06 -0.35
N ASP A 266 13.85 3.64 -0.65
CA ASP A 266 14.02 5.08 -0.80
C ASP A 266 13.38 5.58 -2.10
N ALA A 267 13.16 6.89 -2.20
CA ALA A 267 12.65 7.54 -3.42
C ALA A 267 13.72 7.68 -4.51
N ALA A 268 14.63 6.69 -4.62
CA ALA A 268 15.63 6.65 -5.66
C ALA A 268 14.95 6.40 -7.02
N ALA A 269 15.21 7.27 -8.00
CA ALA A 269 14.63 7.14 -9.33
C ALA A 269 15.14 5.88 -10.03
N TYR A 270 14.22 4.95 -10.34
CA TYR A 270 14.55 3.74 -11.10
C TYR A 270 14.94 4.09 -12.55
N ARG A 271 15.75 3.23 -13.17
CA ARG A 271 16.13 3.37 -14.58
C ARG A 271 15.25 2.46 -15.45
N PRO A 272 14.78 2.90 -16.63
CA PRO A 272 14.10 2.02 -17.58
C PRO A 272 14.95 0.78 -17.89
N GLY A 273 14.33 -0.40 -17.92
CA GLY A 273 15.02 -1.68 -18.09
C GLY A 273 15.65 -2.27 -16.82
N GLN A 274 15.53 -1.62 -15.65
CA GLN A 274 15.89 -2.19 -14.35
C GLN A 274 14.64 -2.50 -13.51
N ILE A 275 14.82 -3.33 -12.48
CA ILE A 275 13.77 -3.66 -11.49
C ILE A 275 13.30 -2.36 -10.82
N ASN A 276 12.00 -2.06 -10.90
CA ASN A 276 11.40 -0.87 -10.29
C ASN A 276 11.21 -1.04 -8.77
N ASN A 277 10.98 0.05 -8.06
CA ASN A 277 10.88 0.07 -6.59
C ASN A 277 9.74 -0.82 -6.04
N TRP A 278 8.63 -0.94 -6.77
CA TRP A 278 7.55 -1.90 -6.46
C TRP A 278 8.04 -3.35 -6.43
N THR A 279 8.69 -3.78 -7.52
CA THR A 279 9.21 -5.15 -7.62
C THR A 279 10.37 -5.37 -6.64
N LEU A 280 11.28 -4.40 -6.52
CA LEU A 280 12.44 -4.45 -5.62
C LEU A 280 12.01 -4.57 -4.15
N SER A 281 11.04 -3.78 -3.71
CA SER A 281 10.53 -3.83 -2.34
C SER A 281 9.84 -5.16 -2.02
N ALA A 282 9.02 -5.68 -2.95
CA ALA A 282 8.36 -6.99 -2.78
C ALA A 282 9.37 -8.15 -2.73
N MET A 283 10.36 -8.18 -3.64
CA MET A 283 11.39 -9.24 -3.64
C MET A 283 12.31 -9.17 -2.42
N ARG A 284 12.58 -7.98 -1.88
CA ARG A 284 13.32 -7.81 -0.61
C ARG A 284 12.53 -8.31 0.60
N ALA A 285 11.21 -8.12 0.60
CA ALA A 285 10.32 -8.69 1.61
C ALA A 285 10.31 -10.24 1.53
N ASP A 286 10.31 -10.82 0.32
CA ASP A 286 10.40 -12.27 0.16
C ASP A 286 11.77 -12.84 0.56
N ALA A 287 12.88 -12.16 0.24
CA ALA A 287 14.21 -12.56 0.72
C ALA A 287 14.30 -12.58 2.26
N ALA A 288 13.61 -11.64 2.93
CA ALA A 288 13.48 -11.64 4.38
C ALA A 288 12.59 -12.79 4.89
N ARG A 289 11.44 -13.06 4.25
CA ARG A 289 10.59 -14.23 4.54
C ARG A 289 11.39 -15.52 4.44
N GLU A 290 12.07 -15.74 3.31
CA GLU A 290 12.82 -16.96 3.05
C GLU A 290 13.94 -17.16 4.09
N THR A 291 14.61 -16.08 4.50
CA THR A 291 15.63 -16.11 5.56
C THR A 291 15.03 -16.48 6.93
N LEU A 292 13.85 -15.95 7.28
CA LEU A 292 13.16 -16.27 8.54
C LEU A 292 12.63 -17.71 8.55
N VAL A 293 12.08 -18.21 7.44
CA VAL A 293 11.63 -19.61 7.32
C VAL A 293 12.83 -20.56 7.37
N LYS A 294 13.95 -20.23 6.70
CA LYS A 294 15.24 -20.94 6.86
C LYS A 294 15.84 -20.87 8.27
N ALA A 295 15.38 -19.93 9.11
CA ALA A 295 15.73 -19.84 10.53
C ALA A 295 14.73 -20.58 11.46
N GLY A 296 13.72 -21.26 10.90
CA GLY A 296 12.73 -22.03 11.65
C GLY A 296 11.39 -21.32 11.89
N PHE A 297 11.14 -20.15 11.30
CA PHE A 297 9.82 -19.52 11.39
C PHE A 297 8.77 -20.38 10.65
N PRO A 298 7.62 -20.73 11.26
CA PRO A 298 6.65 -21.60 10.59
C PRO A 298 5.95 -20.88 9.43
N ASP A 299 6.08 -21.39 8.22
CA ASP A 299 5.53 -20.78 7.00
C ASP A 299 4.01 -20.57 7.09
N TRP A 300 3.27 -21.49 7.73
CA TRP A 300 1.82 -21.36 8.00
C TRP A 300 1.42 -20.21 8.93
N ARG A 301 2.38 -19.59 9.64
CA ARG A 301 2.15 -18.37 10.45
C ARG A 301 2.38 -17.08 9.67
N LEU A 302 2.76 -17.15 8.39
CA LEU A 302 2.85 -15.98 7.53
C LEU A 302 1.46 -15.58 7.03
N ARG A 303 1.06 -14.34 7.31
CA ARG A 303 -0.19 -13.77 6.79
C ARG A 303 0.02 -13.15 5.40
N SER A 304 1.12 -12.45 5.20
CA SER A 304 1.39 -11.72 3.94
C SER A 304 2.87 -11.36 3.79
N VAL A 305 3.27 -11.18 2.52
CA VAL A 305 4.51 -10.52 2.12
C VAL A 305 4.13 -9.40 1.13
N THR A 306 4.57 -8.17 1.38
CA THR A 306 4.18 -6.99 0.58
C THR A 306 5.37 -6.10 0.20
N GLY A 307 5.28 -5.42 -0.93
CA GLY A 307 6.21 -4.37 -1.34
C GLY A 307 5.46 -3.04 -1.46
N HIS A 308 5.98 -2.00 -0.80
CA HIS A 308 5.34 -0.68 -0.69
C HIS A 308 6.10 0.42 -1.45
N ALA A 309 7.20 0.05 -2.14
CA ALA A 309 8.08 0.98 -2.85
C ALA A 309 8.50 2.17 -1.95
N GLU A 310 8.58 3.38 -2.51
CA GLU A 310 8.87 4.64 -1.82
C GLU A 310 7.66 5.32 -1.14
N HIS A 311 6.46 4.72 -1.14
CA HIS A 311 5.24 5.45 -0.77
C HIS A 311 5.09 5.77 0.73
N GLU A 312 5.80 5.07 1.60
CA GLU A 312 5.83 5.34 3.05
C GLU A 312 7.29 5.50 3.48
N LEU A 313 7.86 6.70 3.27
CA LEU A 313 9.22 7.02 3.71
C LEU A 313 9.28 7.11 5.24
N ALA A 314 10.31 6.52 5.86
CA ALA A 314 10.57 6.63 7.29
C ALA A 314 11.09 8.03 7.67
N ASN A 315 11.77 8.69 6.72
CA ASN A 315 12.19 10.08 6.78
C ASN A 315 11.78 10.80 5.46
N PRO A 316 10.58 11.41 5.42
CA PRO A 316 10.10 12.17 4.26
C PRO A 316 10.96 13.40 3.92
N GLU A 317 11.61 14.02 4.92
CA GLU A 317 12.50 15.18 4.73
C GLU A 317 13.80 14.83 3.98
N GLN A 318 14.16 13.53 3.95
CA GLN A 318 15.33 13.04 3.22
C GLN A 318 14.94 11.79 2.42
N PRO A 319 14.26 11.93 1.26
CA PRO A 319 13.69 10.79 0.54
C PRO A 319 14.71 9.73 0.08
N LEU A 320 15.98 10.12 -0.08
CA LEU A 320 17.10 9.25 -0.47
C LEU A 320 17.90 8.67 0.71
N ALA A 321 17.49 8.94 1.96
CA ALA A 321 18.19 8.45 3.14
C ALA A 321 18.07 6.92 3.30
N ALA A 322 19.14 6.29 3.79
CA ALA A 322 19.23 4.83 3.90
C ALA A 322 18.04 4.19 4.61
N GLY A 323 17.63 4.71 5.77
CA GLY A 323 16.57 4.11 6.58
C GLY A 323 15.17 4.10 5.93
N ASN A 324 14.96 4.80 4.81
CA ASN A 324 13.75 4.61 4.00
C ASN A 324 13.69 3.20 3.39
N ARG A 325 14.85 2.66 2.98
CA ARG A 325 15.04 1.25 2.61
C ARG A 325 14.98 0.42 3.89
N ARG A 326 13.96 -0.41 4.06
CA ARG A 326 13.73 -1.15 5.31
C ARG A 326 12.83 -2.37 5.12
N ILE A 327 12.96 -3.33 6.03
CA ILE A 327 12.01 -4.43 6.20
C ILE A 327 11.24 -4.20 7.50
N VAL A 328 9.92 -4.33 7.43
CA VAL A 328 9.01 -4.22 8.57
C VAL A 328 8.39 -5.59 8.83
N LEU A 329 8.63 -6.12 10.03
CA LEU A 329 8.08 -7.39 10.51
C LEU A 329 6.95 -7.08 11.50
N THR A 330 5.70 -7.31 11.10
CA THR A 330 4.51 -6.99 11.90
C THR A 330 3.87 -8.27 12.43
N MET A 331 4.00 -8.51 13.73
CA MET A 331 3.34 -9.61 14.42
C MET A 331 1.94 -9.16 14.85
N ILE A 332 0.92 -9.73 14.21
CA ILE A 332 -0.49 -9.45 14.47
C ILE A 332 -1.01 -10.52 15.43
N ARG A 333 -1.49 -10.11 16.61
CA ARG A 333 -2.05 -11.06 17.58
C ARG A 333 -3.33 -11.67 17.03
N LYS A 334 -3.48 -12.99 17.19
CA LYS A 334 -4.78 -13.63 16.95
C LYS A 334 -5.70 -13.24 18.11
N ILE A 335 -6.66 -12.35 17.84
CA ILE A 335 -7.71 -12.02 18.82
C ILE A 335 -8.58 -13.26 18.95
N GLU A 336 -8.39 -14.00 20.03
CA GLU A 336 -9.32 -15.03 20.45
C GLU A 336 -10.63 -14.33 20.88
N PRO A 337 -11.78 -14.66 20.28
CA PRO A 337 -13.04 -13.98 20.62
C PRO A 337 -13.37 -14.21 22.09
N ASP A 338 -13.79 -13.15 22.78
CA ASP A 338 -14.13 -13.20 24.21
C ASP A 338 -15.10 -14.38 24.46
N PRO A 339 -14.80 -15.30 25.40
CA PRO A 339 -15.43 -16.62 25.48
C PRO A 339 -16.95 -16.49 25.68
N VAL A 340 -17.71 -17.04 24.75
CA VAL A 340 -19.17 -16.88 24.69
C VAL A 340 -19.78 -17.33 26.03
N PRO A 341 -20.47 -16.45 26.79
CA PRO A 341 -20.92 -16.79 28.12
C PRO A 341 -21.94 -17.93 28.05
N ALA A 342 -21.71 -18.99 28.83
CA ALA A 342 -22.47 -20.24 28.78
C ALA A 342 -23.99 -20.09 29.03
N SER A 343 -24.42 -18.94 29.57
CA SER A 343 -25.83 -18.53 29.71
C SER A 343 -26.56 -18.26 28.38
N SER A 344 -25.90 -18.41 27.23
CA SER A 344 -26.46 -18.18 25.89
C SER A 344 -26.86 -19.46 25.14
N LEU A 345 -26.58 -20.65 25.69
CA LEU A 345 -27.10 -21.91 25.14
C LEU A 345 -28.63 -21.96 25.35
N PRO A 346 -29.45 -22.08 24.29
CA PRO A 346 -30.89 -22.22 24.46
C PRO A 346 -31.19 -23.58 25.10
N THR A 347 -31.79 -23.56 26.29
CA THR A 347 -32.29 -24.78 26.93
C THR A 347 -33.39 -25.39 26.08
N SER A 348 -33.08 -26.53 25.45
CA SER A 348 -34.04 -27.30 24.67
C SER A 348 -35.10 -27.90 25.60
N ASN A 349 -36.20 -27.17 25.78
CA ASN A 349 -37.38 -27.67 26.48
C ASN A 349 -38.08 -28.72 25.62
N VAL A 350 -37.60 -29.97 25.73
CA VAL A 350 -38.34 -31.16 25.30
C VAL A 350 -39.67 -31.20 26.05
N LYS A 351 -40.76 -31.48 25.34
CA LYS A 351 -42.11 -31.60 25.88
C LYS A 351 -42.93 -32.59 25.06
#